data_AF-A0A512MBS0-F1
#
_entry.id   AF-A0A512MBS0-F1
#
_cell.length_a   1.000
_cell.length_b   1.000
_cell.length_c   1.000
_cell.angle_alpha   90.00
_cell.angle_beta   90.00
_cell.angle_gamma   90.00
#
_symmetry.space_group_name_H-M   'P 1'
#
loop_
_entity.id
_entity.type
_entity.pdbx_description
1 polymer ?
#
loop_
_entity_poly.entity_id
_entity_poly.type
_entity_poly.pdbx_seq_one_letter_code
_entity_poly.pdbx_strand_id
1 'polypeptide(L)'
;MPEEEQAWFPKEEVLSYEEMLRVLRVGAGLGIKKVRVTGGEPLTRPGVADFCAQISRIPGIQQVGISTNGTLLSKLEQGETIAARLVKAGVYSANISLDSLDRSSYQRTTGRDLLPKVLEGIDAAISAGFRAIHLNCVLMKNQTDREFVPLINYAYEKGLLLRFIELMPVSTQEVLSENNFLSTHAAKQMVEQHYGELIPLPDFKTNGPATYYAIPGTEQKIGFIGAMTNLHFCESCNKLRLTSDGKLRPCLGSYLEFDLKERLRAGCTDEELADFIHGVVARKPKEHDFRHNYQPNRRMIAIGG
;
A
#
# COMPACT_ATOMS: atom_id res chain seq x y z
N MET A 1 -16.99 -17.59 4.38
CA MET A 1 -15.54 -17.62 4.10
C MET A 1 -15.28 -18.97 3.45
N PRO A 2 -14.84 -19.07 2.18
CA PRO A 2 -14.35 -20.36 1.70
C PRO A 2 -13.08 -20.74 2.46
N GLU A 3 -12.95 -22.02 2.80
CA GLU A 3 -11.84 -22.65 3.55
C GLU A 3 -10.51 -22.74 2.77
N GLU A 4 -10.41 -22.15 1.59
CA GLU A 4 -9.22 -22.24 0.75
C GLU A 4 -8.13 -21.24 1.21
N GLU A 5 -7.32 -21.72 2.15
CA GLU A 5 -5.89 -21.38 2.33
C GLU A 5 -5.56 -19.89 2.43
N GLN A 6 -6.12 -19.22 3.43
CA GLN A 6 -5.35 -18.17 4.08
C GLN A 6 -4.20 -18.86 4.82
N ALA A 7 -2.98 -18.78 4.29
CA ALA A 7 -1.77 -19.18 4.99
C ALA A 7 -1.56 -18.25 6.19
N TRP A 8 -2.38 -18.43 7.23
CA TRP A 8 -2.16 -17.82 8.53
C TRP A 8 -0.93 -18.50 9.10
N PHE A 9 0.15 -17.74 9.23
CA PHE A 9 1.28 -18.19 10.02
C PHE A 9 0.79 -18.52 11.43
N PRO A 10 1.28 -19.62 12.04
CA PRO A 10 1.13 -19.82 13.47
C PRO A 10 1.47 -18.53 14.21
N LYS A 11 0.81 -18.25 15.33
CA LYS A 11 0.98 -16.99 16.06
C LYS A 11 2.46 -16.77 16.44
N GLU A 12 3.16 -17.85 16.71
CA GLU A 12 4.57 -17.94 17.05
C GLU A 12 5.48 -17.55 15.87
N GLU A 13 5.02 -17.75 14.63
CA GLU A 13 5.78 -17.43 13.42
C GLU A 13 5.70 -15.95 13.03
N VAL A 14 4.70 -15.22 13.56
CA VAL A 14 4.49 -13.79 13.30
C VAL A 14 5.25 -12.93 14.32
N LEU A 15 5.86 -11.84 13.86
CA LEU A 15 6.46 -10.85 14.76
C LEU A 15 5.41 -10.22 15.69
N SER A 16 5.74 -10.15 16.97
CA SER A 16 4.98 -9.42 17.98
C SER A 16 5.04 -7.90 17.70
N TYR A 17 4.11 -7.13 18.29
CA TYR A 17 4.16 -5.68 18.15
C TYR A 17 5.38 -5.09 18.85
N GLU A 18 5.80 -5.68 19.97
CA GLU A 18 7.01 -5.30 20.71
C GLU A 18 8.27 -5.52 19.85
N GLU A 19 8.36 -6.67 19.17
CA GLU A 19 9.43 -6.97 18.21
C GLU A 19 9.45 -5.93 17.07
N MET A 20 8.29 -5.64 16.46
CA MET A 20 8.17 -4.64 15.40
C MET A 20 8.52 -3.23 15.87
N LEU A 21 8.08 -2.82 17.06
CA LEU A 21 8.37 -1.50 17.64
C LEU A 21 9.86 -1.33 17.91
N ARG A 22 10.55 -2.39 18.35
CA ARG A 22 12.02 -2.38 18.51
C ARG A 22 12.71 -2.12 17.17
N VAL A 23 12.32 -2.84 16.12
CA VAL A 23 12.87 -2.64 14.76
C VAL A 23 12.63 -1.23 14.26
N LEU A 24 11.42 -0.69 14.46
CA LEU A 24 11.08 0.67 14.04
C LEU A 24 11.86 1.73 14.82
N ARG A 25 12.12 1.52 16.11
CA ARG A 25 12.94 2.42 16.93
C ARG A 25 14.38 2.47 16.44
N VAL A 26 15.01 1.31 16.22
CA VAL A 26 16.37 1.23 15.67
C VAL A 26 16.40 1.83 14.27
N GLY A 27 15.46 1.46 13.40
CA GLY A 27 15.34 2.00 12.05
C GLY A 27 15.12 3.51 11.99
N ALA A 28 14.39 4.09 12.94
CA ALA A 28 14.23 5.54 13.06
C ALA A 28 15.58 6.23 13.37
N GLY A 29 16.40 5.62 14.21
CA GLY A 29 17.79 6.05 14.46
C GLY A 29 18.67 6.02 13.21
N LEU A 30 18.36 5.13 12.25
CA LEU A 30 19.03 5.05 10.95
C LEU A 30 18.45 6.00 9.88
N GLY A 31 17.47 6.83 10.24
CA GLY A 31 16.89 7.83 9.35
C GLY A 31 15.57 7.44 8.68
N ILE A 32 14.94 6.32 9.06
CA ILE A 32 13.56 6.03 8.66
C ILE A 32 12.64 7.08 9.30
N LYS A 33 11.93 7.84 8.46
CA LYS A 33 11.01 8.90 8.91
C LYS A 33 9.53 8.56 8.72
N LYS A 34 9.22 7.57 7.89
CA LYS A 34 7.85 7.27 7.47
C LYS A 34 7.60 5.78 7.57
N VAL A 35 6.51 5.40 8.22
CA VAL A 35 6.08 4.01 8.39
C VAL A 35 4.73 3.83 7.72
N ARG A 36 4.58 2.73 6.99
CA ARG A 36 3.29 2.35 6.40
C ARG A 36 2.92 0.96 6.88
N VAL A 37 1.90 0.88 7.73
CA VAL A 37 1.33 -0.38 8.21
C VAL A 37 0.54 -1.02 7.07
N THR A 38 0.84 -2.28 6.80
CA THR A 38 0.23 -3.06 5.73
C THR A 38 0.16 -4.54 6.17
N GLY A 39 -0.05 -5.46 5.24
CA GLY A 39 -0.39 -6.85 5.53
C GLY A 39 -1.17 -7.46 4.38
N GLY A 40 -1.82 -8.60 4.61
CA GLY A 40 -3.04 -8.93 3.88
C GLY A 40 -4.06 -7.80 4.08
N GLU A 41 -4.81 -7.83 5.18
CA GLU A 41 -5.61 -6.70 5.63
C GLU A 41 -5.18 -6.32 7.05
N PRO A 42 -4.44 -5.20 7.26
CA PRO A 42 -3.91 -4.87 8.58
C PRO A 42 -4.99 -4.69 9.65
N LEU A 43 -6.20 -4.28 9.27
CA LEU A 43 -7.31 -4.08 10.21
C LEU A 43 -7.90 -5.39 10.76
N THR A 44 -7.46 -6.54 10.23
CA THR A 44 -7.80 -7.85 10.81
C THR A 44 -6.94 -8.22 12.02
N ARG A 45 -5.78 -7.58 12.22
CA ARG A 45 -4.90 -7.83 13.36
C ARG A 45 -5.39 -7.04 14.59
N PRO A 46 -5.79 -7.70 15.69
CA PRO A 46 -6.25 -7.01 16.89
C PRO A 46 -5.18 -6.07 17.47
N GLY A 47 -5.60 -4.89 17.92
CA GLY A 47 -4.71 -3.90 18.53
C GLY A 47 -3.93 -3.03 17.54
N VAL A 48 -4.21 -3.11 16.22
CA VAL A 48 -3.49 -2.33 15.20
C VAL A 48 -3.54 -0.82 15.43
N ALA A 49 -4.65 -0.28 15.94
CA ALA A 49 -4.76 1.15 16.25
C ALA A 49 -3.79 1.54 17.38
N ASP A 50 -3.70 0.73 18.43
CA ASP A 50 -2.80 0.98 19.56
C ASP A 50 -1.33 0.79 19.15
N PHE A 51 -1.05 -0.15 18.25
CA PHE A 51 0.26 -0.30 17.62
C PHE A 51 0.65 0.96 16.81
N CYS A 52 -0.26 1.47 15.96
CA CYS A 52 -0.04 2.73 15.25
C CYS A 52 0.22 3.92 16.21
N ALA A 53 -0.47 3.97 17.35
CA ALA A 53 -0.25 4.99 18.37
C ALA A 53 1.17 4.92 18.95
N GLN A 54 1.69 3.71 19.18
CA GLN A 54 3.05 3.51 19.65
C GLN A 54 4.08 3.89 18.58
N ILE A 55 3.85 3.55 17.30
CA ILE A 55 4.73 3.96 16.19
C ILE A 55 4.82 5.48 16.11
N SER A 56 3.69 6.18 16.17
CA SER A 56 3.63 7.65 16.07
C SER A 56 4.40 8.38 17.19
N ARG A 57 4.70 7.69 18.30
CA ARG A 57 5.47 8.22 19.43
C ARG A 57 6.96 7.94 19.34
N ILE A 58 7.42 7.14 18.37
CA ILE A 58 8.84 6.83 18.19
C ILE A 58 9.57 8.11 17.72
N PRO A 59 10.59 8.60 18.45
CA PRO A 59 11.38 9.74 18.00
C PRO A 59 12.00 9.49 16.63
N GLY A 60 11.88 10.47 15.73
CA GLY A 60 12.36 10.37 14.34
C GLY A 60 11.29 9.93 13.33
N ILE A 61 10.23 9.23 13.77
CA ILE A 61 9.08 8.95 12.90
C ILE A 61 8.22 10.21 12.78
N GLN A 62 8.04 10.67 11.55
CA GLN A 62 7.29 11.88 11.21
C GLN A 62 5.89 11.57 10.68
N GLN A 63 5.69 10.37 10.13
CA GLN A 63 4.42 10.04 9.49
C GLN A 63 4.14 8.54 9.53
N VAL A 64 2.94 8.20 10.01
CA VAL A 64 2.39 6.85 9.95
C VAL A 64 1.25 6.84 8.93
N GLY A 65 1.28 5.88 8.01
CA GLY A 65 0.19 5.61 7.09
C GLY A 65 -0.28 4.17 7.18
N ILE A 66 -1.45 3.90 6.64
CA ILE A 66 -2.01 2.54 6.52
C ILE A 66 -2.39 2.25 5.07
N SER A 67 -2.23 1.00 4.63
CA SER A 67 -2.82 0.49 3.39
C SER A 67 -3.84 -0.59 3.72
N THR A 68 -5.09 -0.39 3.32
CA THR A 68 -6.23 -1.25 3.65
C THR A 68 -7.16 -1.40 2.45
N ASN A 69 -7.96 -2.47 2.41
CA ASN A 69 -9.09 -2.59 1.49
C ASN A 69 -10.29 -1.73 1.92
N GLY A 70 -10.25 -1.10 3.10
CA GLY A 70 -11.26 -0.18 3.59
C GLY A 70 -12.50 -0.82 4.24
N THR A 71 -12.72 -2.12 4.06
CA THR A 71 -13.95 -2.82 4.51
C THR A 71 -14.19 -2.80 6.02
N LEU A 72 -13.14 -2.58 6.81
CA LEU A 72 -13.21 -2.54 8.28
C LEU A 72 -13.14 -1.11 8.85
N LEU A 73 -12.94 -0.08 8.04
CA LEU A 73 -12.76 1.30 8.54
C LEU A 73 -14.01 1.84 9.25
N SER A 74 -15.21 1.46 8.78
CA SER A 74 -16.49 1.84 9.39
C SER A 74 -16.90 0.96 10.57
N LYS A 75 -16.20 -0.15 10.83
CA LYS A 75 -16.52 -1.04 11.95
C LYS A 75 -16.37 -0.27 13.27
N LEU A 76 -17.36 -0.42 14.14
CA LEU A 76 -17.33 0.15 15.48
C LEU A 76 -16.52 -0.73 16.44
N GLU A 77 -15.62 -0.11 17.18
CA GLU A 77 -14.90 -0.70 18.30
C GLU A 77 -14.91 0.30 19.45
N GLN A 78 -15.41 -0.13 20.61
CA GLN A 78 -15.50 0.71 21.82
C GLN A 78 -16.29 2.02 21.59
N GLY A 79 -17.31 1.98 20.74
CA GLY A 79 -18.18 3.13 20.46
C GLY A 79 -17.70 4.07 19.36
N GLU A 80 -16.54 3.82 18.75
CA GLU A 80 -15.98 4.65 17.69
C GLU A 80 -15.62 3.81 16.46
N THR A 81 -15.61 4.42 15.27
CA THR A 81 -15.16 3.70 14.07
C THR A 81 -13.66 3.41 14.17
N ILE A 82 -13.20 2.31 13.56
CA ILE A 82 -11.76 2.02 13.43
C ILE A 82 -11.03 3.20 12.76
N ALA A 83 -11.64 3.85 11.77
CA ALA A 83 -11.10 5.06 11.17
C ALA A 83 -10.83 6.18 12.21
N ALA A 84 -11.78 6.46 13.09
CA ALA A 84 -11.60 7.45 14.17
C ALA A 84 -10.48 7.05 15.13
N ARG A 85 -10.42 5.77 15.52
CA ARG A 85 -9.34 5.25 16.38
C ARG A 85 -7.96 5.41 15.74
N LEU A 86 -7.83 5.15 14.44
CA LEU A 86 -6.57 5.32 13.70
C LEU A 86 -6.11 6.78 13.64
N VAL A 87 -7.02 7.72 13.37
CA VAL A 87 -6.67 9.15 13.36
C VAL A 87 -6.25 9.61 14.76
N LYS A 88 -6.97 9.20 15.82
CA LYS A 88 -6.58 9.47 17.22
C LYS A 88 -5.23 8.85 17.59
N ALA A 89 -4.89 7.70 17.02
CA ALA A 89 -3.59 7.06 17.14
C ALA A 89 -2.47 7.78 16.35
N GLY A 90 -2.76 8.89 15.67
CA GLY A 90 -1.78 9.66 14.91
C GLY A 90 -1.52 9.13 13.49
N VAL A 91 -2.36 8.22 12.97
CA VAL A 91 -2.26 7.80 11.58
C VAL A 91 -2.64 8.96 10.67
N TYR A 92 -1.70 9.36 9.81
CA TYR A 92 -1.81 10.52 8.95
C TYR A 92 -2.58 10.22 7.66
N SER A 93 -2.28 9.10 7.00
CA SER A 93 -2.82 8.79 5.67
C SER A 93 -3.36 7.37 5.55
N ALA A 94 -4.45 7.22 4.79
CA ALA A 94 -4.95 5.94 4.34
C ALA A 94 -4.74 5.77 2.83
N ASN A 95 -4.21 4.62 2.42
CA ASN A 95 -4.31 4.13 1.05
C ASN A 95 -5.43 3.09 1.03
N ILE A 96 -6.49 3.33 0.27
CA ILE A 96 -7.65 2.46 0.17
C ILE A 96 -7.73 1.89 -1.23
N SER A 97 -7.75 0.56 -1.36
CA SER A 97 -7.92 -0.09 -2.66
C SER A 97 -9.37 0.02 -3.12
N LEU A 98 -9.59 0.51 -4.34
CA LEU A 98 -10.90 0.62 -4.98
C LEU A 98 -10.73 0.50 -6.49
N ASP A 99 -10.94 -0.71 -7.03
CA ASP A 99 -10.71 -1.00 -8.45
C ASP A 99 -11.95 -0.75 -9.33
N SER A 100 -13.15 -0.65 -8.73
CA SER A 100 -14.40 -0.43 -9.45
C SER A 100 -15.50 0.10 -8.53
N LEU A 101 -16.40 0.92 -9.09
CA LEU A 101 -17.65 1.36 -8.46
C LEU A 101 -18.86 0.55 -8.93
N ASP A 102 -18.69 -0.33 -9.92
CA ASP A 102 -19.70 -1.32 -10.29
C ASP A 102 -19.62 -2.53 -9.37
N ARG A 103 -20.72 -2.83 -8.66
CA ARG A 103 -20.78 -3.92 -7.68
C ARG A 103 -20.42 -5.27 -8.30
N SER A 104 -20.86 -5.52 -9.55
CA SER A 104 -20.60 -6.79 -10.23
C SER A 104 -19.12 -6.94 -10.60
N SER A 105 -18.50 -5.88 -11.11
CA SER A 105 -17.08 -5.79 -11.46
C SER A 105 -16.21 -5.92 -10.21
N TYR A 106 -16.54 -5.20 -9.15
CA TYR A 106 -15.88 -5.32 -7.85
C TYR A 106 -15.94 -6.75 -7.31
N GLN A 107 -17.11 -7.39 -7.33
CA GLN A 107 -17.26 -8.76 -6.85
C GLN A 107 -16.46 -9.76 -7.70
N ARG A 108 -16.41 -9.59 -9.02
CA ARG A 108 -15.58 -10.43 -9.90
C ARG A 108 -14.09 -10.32 -9.57
N THR A 109 -13.59 -9.12 -9.32
CA THR A 109 -12.16 -8.90 -9.01
C THR A 109 -11.78 -9.38 -7.62
N THR A 110 -12.60 -9.07 -6.62
CA THR A 110 -12.26 -9.36 -5.22
C THR A 110 -12.77 -10.72 -4.74
N GLY A 111 -13.60 -11.39 -5.53
CA GLY A 111 -14.31 -12.63 -5.18
C GLY A 111 -15.40 -12.42 -4.13
N ARG A 112 -15.70 -11.19 -3.70
CA ARG A 112 -16.64 -10.89 -2.62
C ARG A 112 -17.45 -9.62 -2.90
N ASP A 113 -18.72 -9.67 -2.52
CA ASP A 113 -19.61 -8.53 -2.61
C ASP A 113 -19.45 -7.60 -1.40
N LEU A 114 -18.36 -6.82 -1.39
CA LEU A 114 -17.97 -5.95 -0.28
C LEU A 114 -17.91 -4.47 -0.66
N LEU A 115 -18.30 -4.09 -1.88
CA LEU A 115 -18.26 -2.71 -2.33
C LEU A 115 -19.00 -1.74 -1.37
N PRO A 116 -20.23 -2.04 -0.90
CA PRO A 116 -20.90 -1.17 0.07
C PRO A 116 -20.08 -0.93 1.33
N LYS A 117 -19.40 -1.96 1.84
CA LYS A 117 -18.54 -1.85 3.03
C LYS A 117 -17.29 -1.01 2.78
N VAL A 118 -16.72 -1.07 1.58
CA VAL A 118 -15.58 -0.21 1.21
C VAL A 118 -16.03 1.25 1.14
N LEU A 119 -17.16 1.54 0.52
CA LEU A 119 -17.69 2.91 0.42
C LEU A 119 -18.03 3.48 1.79
N GLU A 120 -18.69 2.71 2.66
CA GLU A 120 -18.89 3.08 4.08
C GLU A 120 -17.56 3.34 4.80
N GLY A 121 -16.54 2.53 4.52
CA GLY A 121 -15.21 2.68 5.08
C GLY A 121 -14.48 3.94 4.62
N ILE A 122 -14.62 4.32 3.35
CA ILE A 122 -14.11 5.58 2.79
C ILE A 122 -14.81 6.76 3.47
N ASP A 123 -16.13 6.73 3.60
CA ASP A 123 -16.90 7.78 4.28
C ASP A 123 -16.51 7.91 5.76
N ALA A 124 -16.26 6.79 6.43
CA ALA A 124 -15.75 6.78 7.81
C ALA A 124 -14.34 7.39 7.91
N ALA A 125 -13.45 7.13 6.94
CA ALA A 125 -12.12 7.73 6.90
C ALA A 125 -12.17 9.25 6.67
N ILE A 126 -13.03 9.72 5.77
CA ILE A 126 -13.26 11.14 5.54
C ILE A 126 -13.77 11.79 6.83
N SER A 127 -14.82 11.21 7.43
CA SER A 127 -15.45 11.72 8.65
C SER A 127 -14.50 11.73 9.85
N ALA A 128 -13.60 10.75 9.93
CA ALA A 128 -12.57 10.68 10.98
C ALA A 128 -11.49 11.77 10.84
N GLY A 129 -11.35 12.39 9.66
CA GLY A 129 -10.39 13.47 9.43
C GLY A 129 -8.98 12.99 9.11
N PHE A 130 -8.82 11.89 8.38
CA PHE A 130 -7.51 11.53 7.82
C PHE A 130 -6.94 12.70 7.00
N ARG A 131 -5.66 13.03 7.22
CA ARG A 131 -5.00 14.17 6.54
C ARG A 131 -4.83 13.95 5.05
N ALA A 132 -4.71 12.69 4.63
CA ALA A 132 -4.67 12.33 3.22
C ALA A 132 -5.27 10.93 3.01
N ILE A 133 -6.27 10.85 2.15
CA ILE A 133 -6.84 9.58 1.69
C ILE A 133 -6.50 9.46 0.21
N HIS A 134 -5.90 8.32 -0.15
CA HIS A 134 -5.61 7.99 -1.53
C HIS A 134 -6.38 6.74 -1.92
N LEU A 135 -7.22 6.86 -2.94
CA LEU A 135 -7.80 5.73 -3.62
C LEU A 135 -6.76 5.15 -4.59
N ASN A 136 -6.57 3.84 -4.55
CA ASN A 136 -5.67 3.13 -5.43
C ASN A 136 -6.49 2.15 -6.29
N CYS A 137 -6.38 2.29 -7.61
CA CYS A 137 -6.98 1.41 -8.60
C CYS A 137 -5.86 0.73 -9.39
N VAL A 138 -5.86 -0.59 -9.44
CA VAL A 138 -4.96 -1.37 -10.30
C VAL A 138 -5.52 -1.37 -11.72
N LEU A 139 -4.68 -0.95 -12.67
CA LEU A 139 -5.00 -0.90 -14.09
C LEU A 139 -5.09 -2.32 -14.66
N MET A 140 -6.30 -2.70 -15.06
CA MET A 140 -6.57 -3.96 -15.75
C MET A 140 -7.30 -3.66 -17.06
N LYS A 141 -6.69 -4.09 -18.16
CA LYS A 141 -7.25 -3.93 -19.51
C LYS A 141 -8.58 -4.67 -19.62
N ASN A 142 -9.53 -4.08 -20.34
CA ASN A 142 -10.92 -4.52 -20.48
C ASN A 142 -11.76 -4.46 -19.20
N GLN A 143 -11.23 -3.86 -18.13
CA GLN A 143 -11.93 -3.65 -16.87
C GLN A 143 -11.89 -2.18 -16.47
N THR A 144 -10.70 -1.64 -16.21
CA THR A 144 -10.53 -0.26 -15.73
C THR A 144 -10.94 0.77 -16.78
N ASP A 145 -10.96 0.40 -18.07
CA ASP A 145 -11.39 1.25 -19.19
C ASP A 145 -12.78 1.88 -18.93
N ARG A 146 -13.68 1.16 -18.26
CA ARG A 146 -15.04 1.60 -17.94
C ARG A 146 -15.14 2.34 -16.60
N GLU A 147 -14.08 2.27 -15.79
CA GLU A 147 -14.05 2.78 -14.41
C GLU A 147 -13.33 4.12 -14.30
N PHE A 148 -12.58 4.55 -15.33
CA PHE A 148 -11.84 5.82 -15.30
C PHE A 148 -12.72 7.01 -14.92
N VAL A 149 -13.78 7.27 -15.70
CA VAL A 149 -14.68 8.42 -15.47
C VAL A 149 -15.43 8.28 -14.13
N PRO A 150 -16.07 7.14 -13.80
CA PRO A 150 -16.71 6.96 -12.49
C PRO A 150 -15.77 7.19 -11.31
N LEU A 151 -14.57 6.59 -11.32
CA LEU A 151 -13.62 6.70 -10.21
C LEU A 151 -13.06 8.12 -10.08
N ILE A 152 -12.76 8.79 -11.20
CA ILE A 152 -12.26 10.18 -11.18
C ILE A 152 -13.31 11.11 -10.61
N ASN A 153 -14.57 10.99 -11.05
CA ASN A 153 -15.67 11.81 -10.54
C ASN A 153 -15.94 11.53 -9.07
N TYR A 154 -15.99 10.26 -8.66
CA TYR A 154 -16.16 9.88 -7.25
C TYR A 154 -15.05 10.44 -6.36
N ALA A 155 -13.79 10.33 -6.81
CA ALA A 155 -12.67 10.88 -6.07
C ALA A 155 -12.75 12.42 -5.98
N TYR A 156 -13.16 13.09 -7.06
CA TYR A 156 -13.36 14.53 -7.08
C TYR A 156 -14.45 15.00 -6.12
N GLU A 157 -15.63 14.38 -6.16
CA GLU A 157 -16.77 14.70 -5.28
C GLU A 157 -16.42 14.54 -3.80
N LYS A 158 -15.55 13.59 -3.48
CA LYS A 158 -15.08 13.31 -2.12
C LYS A 158 -13.81 14.07 -1.72
N GLY A 159 -13.21 14.85 -2.63
CA GLY A 159 -11.95 15.57 -2.39
C GLY A 159 -10.75 14.65 -2.16
N LEU A 160 -10.72 13.49 -2.83
CA LEU A 160 -9.73 12.43 -2.64
C LEU A 160 -8.72 12.37 -3.79
N LEU A 161 -7.49 11.97 -3.47
CA LEU A 161 -6.49 11.65 -4.49
C LEU A 161 -6.77 10.25 -5.06
N LEU A 162 -6.81 10.13 -6.38
CA LEU A 162 -6.93 8.84 -7.06
C LEU A 162 -5.60 8.48 -7.72
N ARG A 163 -5.16 7.24 -7.57
CA ARG A 163 -3.94 6.73 -8.20
C ARG A 163 -4.23 5.46 -8.99
N PHE A 164 -3.83 5.49 -10.25
CA PHE A 164 -3.82 4.35 -11.13
C PHE A 164 -2.47 3.67 -11.09
N ILE A 165 -2.46 2.36 -10.87
CA ILE A 165 -1.25 1.56 -10.63
C ILE A 165 -1.18 0.48 -11.70
N GLU A 166 -0.07 0.38 -12.42
CA GLU A 166 0.14 -0.74 -13.33
C GLU A 166 0.06 -2.08 -12.60
N LEU A 167 -0.61 -3.04 -13.23
CA LEU A 167 -0.62 -4.41 -12.76
C LEU A 167 0.80 -4.97 -12.78
N MET A 168 1.24 -5.47 -11.62
CA MET A 168 2.56 -6.06 -11.41
C MET A 168 2.41 -7.54 -11.00
N PRO A 169 3.34 -8.43 -11.39
CA PRO A 169 3.28 -9.84 -11.05
C PRO A 169 3.75 -10.13 -9.61
N VAL A 170 3.18 -9.44 -8.61
CA VAL A 170 3.69 -9.45 -7.23
C VAL A 170 3.45 -10.79 -6.52
N SER A 171 2.36 -11.49 -6.85
CA SER A 171 1.96 -12.75 -6.21
C SER A 171 2.30 -13.99 -7.03
N THR A 172 2.08 -13.97 -8.34
CA THR A 172 2.46 -15.01 -9.31
C THR A 172 2.81 -14.34 -10.64
N GLN A 173 3.48 -15.05 -11.55
CA GLN A 173 3.69 -14.52 -12.91
C GLN A 173 2.40 -14.54 -13.74
N GLU A 174 1.53 -15.52 -13.48
CA GLU A 174 0.27 -15.74 -14.21
C GLU A 174 -0.75 -14.59 -14.08
N VAL A 175 -0.61 -13.73 -13.05
CA VAL A 175 -1.51 -12.58 -12.91
C VAL A 175 -1.29 -11.52 -13.99
N LEU A 176 -0.20 -11.56 -14.77
CA LEU A 176 0.11 -10.57 -15.78
C LEU A 176 0.23 -11.22 -17.17
N SER A 177 -0.52 -10.71 -18.13
CA SER A 177 -0.46 -11.08 -19.55
C SER A 177 -0.69 -9.84 -20.42
N GLU A 178 -0.37 -9.92 -21.71
CA GLU A 178 -0.68 -8.83 -22.65
C GLU A 178 -2.19 -8.52 -22.74
N ASN A 179 -3.04 -9.50 -22.42
CA ASN A 179 -4.49 -9.36 -22.48
C ASN A 179 -5.08 -8.57 -21.32
N ASN A 180 -4.39 -8.52 -20.17
CA ASN A 180 -4.85 -7.80 -18.99
C ASN A 180 -3.98 -6.59 -18.62
N PHE A 181 -2.80 -6.45 -19.22
CA PHE A 181 -1.92 -5.33 -18.95
C PHE A 181 -2.42 -4.04 -19.61
N LEU A 182 -2.53 -2.98 -18.81
CA LEU A 182 -2.82 -1.62 -19.25
C LEU A 182 -1.74 -0.68 -18.70
N SER A 183 -0.96 -0.08 -19.60
CA SER A 183 0.11 0.84 -19.21
C SER A 183 -0.45 2.17 -18.69
N THR A 184 0.32 2.84 -17.85
CA THR A 184 0.00 4.20 -17.41
C THR A 184 -0.09 5.19 -18.56
N HIS A 185 0.71 5.01 -19.62
CA HIS A 185 0.61 5.84 -20.83
C HIS A 185 -0.74 5.67 -21.55
N ALA A 186 -1.16 4.42 -21.79
CA ALA A 186 -2.44 4.14 -22.42
C ALA A 186 -3.62 4.61 -21.54
N ALA A 187 -3.54 4.37 -20.22
CA ALA A 187 -4.53 4.86 -19.27
C ALA A 187 -4.62 6.40 -19.29
N LYS A 188 -3.48 7.11 -19.32
CA LYS A 188 -3.43 8.57 -19.43
C LYS A 188 -4.15 9.04 -20.71
N GLN A 189 -3.86 8.42 -21.86
CA GLN A 189 -4.50 8.76 -23.13
C GLN A 189 -6.02 8.56 -23.08
N MET A 190 -6.50 7.47 -22.48
CA MET A 190 -7.93 7.20 -22.33
C MET A 190 -8.63 8.24 -21.46
N VAL A 191 -7.99 8.68 -20.36
CA VAL A 191 -8.51 9.77 -19.53
C VAL A 191 -8.55 11.08 -20.32
N GLU A 192 -7.50 11.37 -21.09
CA GLU A 192 -7.41 12.60 -21.91
C GLU A 192 -8.45 12.67 -23.01
N GLN A 193 -8.88 11.54 -23.56
CA GLN A 193 -9.96 11.49 -24.55
C GLN A 193 -11.30 11.99 -23.98
N HIS A 194 -11.52 11.87 -22.67
CA HIS A 194 -12.75 12.33 -22.02
C HIS A 194 -12.62 13.72 -21.40
N TYR A 195 -11.51 14.00 -20.72
CA TYR A 195 -11.33 15.22 -19.92
C TYR A 195 -10.46 16.29 -20.58
N GLY A 196 -9.85 16.00 -21.74
CA GLY A 196 -8.82 16.84 -22.35
C GLY A 196 -7.42 16.58 -21.78
N GLU A 197 -6.42 17.29 -22.33
CA GLU A 197 -5.01 17.10 -21.98
C GLU A 197 -4.74 17.35 -20.50
N LEU A 198 -4.16 16.35 -19.83
CA LEU A 198 -3.90 16.40 -18.40
C LEU A 198 -2.72 17.30 -18.06
N ILE A 199 -2.90 18.18 -17.08
CA ILE A 199 -1.89 19.19 -16.72
C ILE A 199 -0.86 18.56 -15.77
N PRO A 200 0.44 18.44 -16.14
CA PRO A 200 1.45 17.84 -15.27
C PRO A 200 1.68 18.64 -13.99
N LEU A 201 1.86 17.94 -12.87
CA LEU A 201 2.18 18.53 -11.56
C LEU A 201 3.55 18.02 -11.05
N PRO A 202 4.67 18.47 -11.64
CA PRO A 202 6.01 17.94 -11.30
C PRO A 202 6.39 18.15 -9.83
N ASP A 203 5.96 19.26 -9.24
CA ASP A 203 6.28 19.67 -7.87
C ASP A 203 5.33 19.05 -6.83
N PHE A 204 4.19 18.51 -7.26
CA PHE A 204 3.25 17.86 -6.34
C PHE A 204 3.74 16.44 -6.02
N LYS A 205 4.17 16.23 -4.77
CA LYS A 205 4.66 14.94 -4.28
C LYS A 205 3.85 14.47 -3.07
N THR A 206 3.58 13.17 -3.02
CA THR A 206 3.08 12.50 -1.82
C THR A 206 3.97 11.32 -1.44
N ASN A 207 3.57 10.53 -0.45
CA ASN A 207 4.28 9.31 -0.10
C ASN A 207 4.09 8.22 -1.16
N GLY A 208 5.01 8.15 -2.11
CA GLY A 208 5.01 7.12 -3.13
C GLY A 208 5.70 7.56 -4.42
N PRO A 209 5.80 6.65 -5.39
CA PRO A 209 6.45 6.91 -6.68
C PRO A 209 5.51 7.52 -7.73
N ALA A 210 4.31 7.95 -7.35
CA ALA A 210 3.31 8.42 -8.31
C ALA A 210 3.72 9.75 -8.96
N THR A 211 3.49 9.87 -10.26
CA THR A 211 3.52 11.14 -10.99
C THR A 211 2.10 11.68 -11.09
N TYR A 212 1.92 12.97 -10.76
CA TYR A 212 0.59 13.56 -10.62
C TYR A 212 0.26 14.52 -11.75
N TYR A 213 -1.02 14.57 -12.08
CA TYR A 213 -1.62 15.45 -13.07
C TYR A 213 -2.93 16.02 -12.53
N ALA A 214 -3.27 17.24 -12.93
CA ALA A 214 -4.60 17.81 -12.70
C ALA A 214 -5.53 17.52 -13.87
N ILE A 215 -6.80 17.26 -13.56
CA ILE A 215 -7.88 17.18 -14.56
C ILE A 215 -8.28 18.62 -14.95
N PRO A 216 -8.24 19.00 -16.25
CA PRO A 216 -8.61 20.34 -16.70
C PRO A 216 -9.99 20.77 -16.22
N GLY A 217 -10.10 22.03 -15.77
CA GLY A 217 -11.37 22.61 -15.32
C GLY A 217 -11.88 22.11 -13.97
N THR A 218 -11.09 21.32 -13.23
CA THR A 218 -11.45 20.83 -11.89
C THR A 218 -10.27 20.95 -10.92
N GLU A 219 -10.53 20.77 -9.61
CA GLU A 219 -9.46 20.67 -8.61
C GLU A 219 -8.86 19.26 -8.47
N GLN A 220 -9.42 18.29 -9.23
CA GLN A 220 -9.07 16.88 -9.11
C GLN A 220 -7.64 16.60 -9.58
N LYS A 221 -6.93 15.81 -8.77
CA LYS A 221 -5.57 15.36 -9.06
C LYS A 221 -5.57 13.84 -9.14
N ILE A 222 -5.01 13.32 -10.23
CA ILE A 222 -4.81 11.89 -10.42
C ILE A 222 -3.32 11.57 -10.49
N GLY A 223 -2.93 10.42 -9.94
CA GLY A 223 -1.57 9.93 -9.97
C GLY A 223 -1.44 8.66 -10.80
N PHE A 224 -0.30 8.50 -11.46
CA PHE A 224 0.06 7.28 -12.18
C PHE A 224 1.29 6.63 -11.56
N ILE A 225 1.22 5.32 -11.33
CA ILE A 225 2.30 4.50 -10.79
C ILE A 225 2.66 3.44 -11.84
N GLY A 226 3.62 3.77 -12.69
CA GLY A 226 4.03 2.93 -13.82
C GLY A 226 5.23 2.04 -13.49
N ALA A 227 5.11 1.09 -12.58
CA ALA A 227 6.24 0.25 -12.18
C ALA A 227 6.72 -0.72 -13.29
N MET A 228 5.88 -1.03 -14.28
CA MET A 228 6.26 -1.91 -15.38
C MET A 228 6.88 -1.13 -16.54
N THR A 229 6.38 0.08 -16.81
CA THR A 229 6.80 0.87 -17.99
C THR A 229 7.78 2.00 -17.70
N ASN A 230 7.83 2.54 -16.47
CA ASN A 230 8.76 3.60 -16.11
C ASN A 230 10.13 3.02 -15.72
N LEU A 231 11.13 3.20 -16.59
CA LEU A 231 12.50 2.74 -16.36
C LEU A 231 13.19 3.45 -15.18
N HIS A 232 12.73 4.65 -14.81
CA HIS A 232 13.29 5.45 -13.71
C HIS A 232 12.55 5.25 -12.36
N PHE A 233 11.62 4.28 -12.29
CA PHE A 233 10.80 4.04 -11.11
C PHE A 233 11.60 3.83 -9.81
N CYS A 234 12.78 3.21 -9.92
CA CYS A 234 13.60 2.83 -8.77
C CYS A 234 14.59 3.91 -8.31
N GLU A 235 14.90 4.91 -9.13
CA GLU A 235 16.01 5.87 -8.88
C GLU A 235 15.87 6.63 -7.56
N SER A 236 14.64 6.94 -7.16
CA SER A 236 14.32 7.64 -5.91
C SER A 236 13.73 6.71 -4.83
N CYS A 237 13.77 5.39 -5.04
CA CYS A 237 13.15 4.44 -4.13
C CYS A 237 13.96 4.31 -2.83
N ASN A 238 13.35 4.72 -1.72
CA ASN A 238 13.92 4.68 -0.37
C ASN A 238 13.13 3.74 0.57
N LYS A 239 12.43 2.76 0.01
CA LYS A 239 11.55 1.86 0.79
C LYS A 239 12.27 0.56 1.16
N LEU A 240 11.97 0.08 2.36
CA LEU A 240 12.20 -1.28 2.85
C LEU A 240 10.85 -1.89 3.23
N ARG A 241 10.79 -3.21 3.34
CA ARG A 241 9.58 -3.92 3.76
C ARG A 241 9.92 -4.96 4.82
N LEU A 242 9.21 -4.92 5.93
CA LEU A 242 9.22 -5.97 6.94
C LEU A 242 8.00 -6.86 6.68
N THR A 243 8.20 -8.16 6.53
CA THR A 243 7.10 -9.12 6.41
C THR A 243 6.55 -9.49 7.79
N SER A 244 5.33 -10.00 7.84
CA SER A 244 4.69 -10.40 9.10
C SER A 244 5.47 -11.48 9.86
N ASP A 245 6.14 -12.39 9.15
CA ASP A 245 7.00 -13.43 9.72
C ASP A 245 8.45 -12.98 9.98
N GLY A 246 8.73 -11.68 9.83
CA GLY A 246 9.97 -11.03 10.25
C GLY A 246 11.15 -11.20 9.32
N LYS A 247 10.90 -11.22 8.01
CA LYS A 247 11.93 -11.05 6.99
C LYS A 247 12.01 -9.58 6.58
N LEU A 248 13.21 -9.03 6.52
CA LEU A 248 13.46 -7.70 5.98
C LEU A 248 13.77 -7.81 4.47
N ARG A 249 13.02 -7.08 3.66
CA ARG A 249 13.15 -7.04 2.20
C ARG A 249 13.61 -5.66 1.75
N PRO A 250 14.69 -5.56 0.96
CA PRO A 250 15.14 -4.28 0.44
C PRO A 250 14.32 -3.79 -0.76
N CYS A 251 13.59 -4.67 -1.44
CA CYS A 251 12.75 -4.35 -2.59
C CYS A 251 11.49 -5.23 -2.63
N LEU A 252 10.37 -4.66 -3.10
CA LEU A 252 9.15 -5.42 -3.33
C LEU A 252 9.30 -6.38 -4.51
N GLY A 253 9.92 -5.90 -5.60
CA GLY A 253 10.11 -6.67 -6.83
C GLY A 253 11.45 -7.41 -6.89
N SER A 254 11.98 -7.85 -5.75
CA SER A 254 13.13 -8.75 -5.68
C SER A 254 12.80 -9.89 -4.71
N TYR A 255 13.34 -11.08 -4.93
CA TYR A 255 13.15 -12.25 -4.05
C TYR A 255 14.00 -12.21 -2.77
N LEU A 256 14.89 -11.22 -2.62
CA LEU A 256 15.77 -11.11 -1.46
C LEU A 256 14.98 -10.90 -0.16
N GLU A 257 15.14 -11.85 0.77
CA GLU A 257 14.58 -11.84 2.12
C GLU A 257 15.72 -12.12 3.12
N PHE A 258 15.80 -11.34 4.18
CA PHE A 258 16.79 -11.51 5.24
C PHE A 258 16.08 -11.76 6.57
N ASP A 259 16.41 -12.86 7.24
CA ASP A 259 15.74 -13.23 8.50
C ASP A 259 16.18 -12.32 9.65
N LEU A 260 15.26 -11.45 10.04
CA LEU A 260 15.43 -10.52 11.15
C LEU A 260 14.82 -11.09 12.44
N LYS A 261 13.78 -11.94 12.33
CA LYS A 261 13.12 -12.60 13.47
C LYS A 261 14.07 -13.49 14.24
N GLU A 262 14.84 -14.34 13.56
CA GLU A 262 15.82 -15.23 14.20
C GLU A 262 16.84 -14.42 15.01
N ARG A 263 17.32 -13.29 14.46
CA ARG A 263 18.27 -12.39 15.14
C ARG A 263 17.66 -11.74 16.37
N LEU A 264 16.43 -11.21 16.25
CA LEU A 264 15.70 -10.62 17.37
C LEU A 264 15.52 -11.62 18.51
N ARG A 265 15.09 -12.85 18.19
CA ARG A 265 14.79 -13.89 19.17
C ARG A 265 16.03 -14.56 19.76
N ALA A 266 17.15 -14.52 19.05
CA ALA A 266 18.47 -14.86 19.60
C ALA A 266 19.01 -13.80 20.57
N GLY A 267 18.31 -12.66 20.75
CA GLY A 267 18.67 -11.63 21.71
C GLY A 267 19.76 -10.69 21.21
N CYS A 268 19.88 -10.45 19.90
CA CYS A 268 20.85 -9.49 19.36
C CYS A 268 20.67 -8.09 20.00
N THR A 269 21.75 -7.30 20.09
CA THR A 269 21.70 -5.92 20.59
C THR A 269 21.05 -4.97 19.59
N ASP A 270 20.77 -3.73 20.00
CA ASP A 270 20.23 -2.71 19.09
C ASP A 270 21.28 -2.27 18.04
N GLU A 271 22.57 -2.29 18.38
CA GLU A 271 23.68 -2.05 17.46
C GLU A 271 23.79 -3.17 16.42
N GLU A 272 23.74 -4.43 16.84
CA GLU A 272 23.76 -5.58 15.91
C GLU A 272 22.54 -5.56 14.97
N LEU A 273 21.38 -5.14 15.49
CA LEU A 273 20.16 -4.95 14.69
C LEU A 273 20.33 -3.81 13.68
N ALA A 274 20.97 -2.70 14.08
CA ALA A 274 21.25 -1.57 13.20
C ALA A 274 22.20 -1.99 12.07
N ASP A 275 23.27 -2.70 12.37
CA ASP A 275 24.23 -3.24 11.40
C ASP A 275 23.56 -4.20 10.42
N PHE A 276 22.66 -5.06 10.92
CA PHE A 276 21.86 -5.94 10.08
C PHE A 276 21.00 -5.14 9.09
N ILE A 277 20.27 -4.13 9.56
CA ILE A 277 19.43 -3.27 8.69
C ILE A 277 20.29 -2.57 7.63
N HIS A 278 21.44 -2.00 8.03
CA HIS A 278 22.39 -1.39 7.09
C HIS A 278 22.87 -2.38 6.03
N GLY A 279 23.21 -3.61 6.44
CA GLY A 279 23.60 -4.67 5.53
C GLY A 279 22.49 -5.02 4.54
N VAL A 280 21.21 -4.99 4.94
CA VAL A 280 20.09 -5.22 4.02
C VAL A 280 19.93 -4.04 3.04
N VAL A 281 20.04 -2.80 3.51
CA VAL A 281 19.99 -1.61 2.65
C VAL A 281 21.11 -1.64 1.60
N ALA A 282 22.33 -2.02 1.99
CA ALA A 282 23.46 -2.14 1.06
C ALA A 282 23.25 -3.18 -0.05
N ARG A 283 22.35 -4.15 0.17
CA ARG A 283 21.98 -5.18 -0.82
C ARG A 283 20.73 -4.81 -1.63
N LYS A 284 20.23 -3.58 -1.49
CA LYS A 284 19.10 -3.10 -2.28
C LYS A 284 19.48 -3.10 -3.77
N PRO A 285 18.73 -3.82 -4.62
CA PRO A 285 19.03 -3.84 -6.04
C PRO A 285 18.78 -2.44 -6.65
N LYS A 286 19.50 -2.14 -7.72
CA LYS A 286 19.37 -0.86 -8.44
C LYS A 286 17.98 -0.69 -9.06
N GLU A 287 17.37 -1.78 -9.48
CA GLU A 287 16.02 -1.83 -10.03
C GLU A 287 15.27 -3.08 -9.54
N HIS A 288 13.96 -3.12 -9.78
CA HIS A 288 13.15 -4.31 -9.51
C HIS A 288 13.20 -5.30 -10.68
N ASP A 289 12.93 -6.57 -10.39
CA ASP A 289 12.96 -7.65 -11.39
C ASP A 289 11.62 -7.89 -12.09
N PHE A 290 10.57 -7.09 -11.80
CA PHE A 290 9.20 -7.31 -12.31
C PHE A 290 9.11 -7.56 -13.83
N ARG A 291 10.01 -6.94 -14.61
CA ARG A 291 10.02 -7.00 -16.08
C ARG A 291 10.65 -8.27 -16.66
N HIS A 292 11.53 -8.94 -15.92
CA HIS A 292 12.45 -9.92 -16.51
C HIS A 292 12.47 -11.25 -15.76
N ASN A 293 12.62 -11.21 -14.43
CA ASN A 293 12.97 -12.42 -13.68
C ASN A 293 12.38 -12.44 -12.26
N TYR A 294 11.28 -11.70 -12.04
CA TYR A 294 10.63 -11.74 -10.74
C TYR A 294 9.90 -13.06 -10.56
N GLN A 295 10.41 -13.87 -9.64
CA GLN A 295 9.73 -15.07 -9.15
C GLN A 295 9.20 -14.78 -7.74
N PRO A 296 7.88 -14.57 -7.59
CA PRO A 296 7.31 -14.39 -6.28
C PRO A 296 7.33 -15.72 -5.52
N ASN A 297 8.21 -15.83 -4.53
CA ASN A 297 8.24 -16.98 -3.62
C ASN A 297 7.05 -17.00 -2.63
N ARG A 298 6.26 -15.92 -2.58
CA ARG A 298 5.14 -15.73 -1.64
C ARG A 298 4.06 -14.85 -2.27
N ARG A 299 2.79 -15.09 -1.91
CA ARG A 299 1.66 -14.21 -2.29
C ARG A 299 1.82 -12.83 -1.65
N MET A 300 1.34 -11.76 -2.31
CA MET A 300 1.44 -10.38 -1.83
C MET A 300 0.92 -10.17 -0.39
N ILE A 301 -0.14 -10.89 -0.01
CA ILE A 301 -0.74 -10.86 1.33
C ILE A 301 0.23 -11.32 2.44
N ALA A 302 1.21 -12.16 2.11
CA ALA A 302 2.20 -12.70 3.05
C ALA A 302 3.46 -11.83 3.15
N ILE A 303 3.59 -10.83 2.27
CA ILE A 303 4.75 -9.94 2.25
C ILE A 303 4.44 -8.64 3.02
N GLY A 304 3.21 -8.45 3.50
CA GLY A 304 2.87 -7.35 4.39
C GLY A 304 3.11 -7.68 5.87
N GLY A 305 3.47 -6.65 6.64
CA GLY A 305 3.73 -6.68 8.08
C GLY A 305 3.57 -5.26 8.62
#